data_AF-A0A7C2SE68-F1
#
_entry.id   AF-A0A7C2SE68-F1
#
_cell.length_a   1.000
_cell.length_b   1.000
_cell.length_c   1.000
_cell.angle_alpha   90.00
_cell.angle_beta   90.00
_cell.angle_gamma   90.00
#
_symmetry.space_group_name_H-M   'P 1'
#
loop_
_entity.id
_entity.type
_entity.pdbx_description
1 polymer ?
#
loop_
_entity_poly.entity_id
_entity_poly.type
_entity_poly.pdbx_seq_one_letter_code
_entity_poly.pdbx_strand_id
1 'polypeptide(L)' 'MLEILLAILVLIGGFFTLVGSLGLLRLPDFYMRLHGPTKATTLGVGAILIASAIYFSL' A
#
# COMPACT_ATOMS: atom_id res chain seq x y z
N MET A 1 5.86 -18.28 -11.43
CA MET A 1 5.08 -18.32 -10.15
C MET A 1 5.46 -17.17 -9.24
N LEU A 2 6.76 -16.86 -9.11
CA LEU A 2 7.24 -15.70 -8.37
C LEU A 2 6.69 -14.38 -8.92
N GLU A 3 6.56 -14.26 -10.25
CA GLU A 3 6.05 -13.04 -10.89
C GLU A 3 4.61 -12.73 -10.47
N ILE A 4 3.78 -13.77 -10.32
CA ILE A 4 2.38 -13.64 -9.87
C ILE A 4 2.34 -13.14 -8.43
N LEU A 5 3.19 -13.69 -7.54
CA LEU A 5 3.29 -13.25 -6.15
C LEU A 5 3.71 -11.77 -6.07
N LEU A 6 4.74 -11.38 -6.82
CA LEU A 6 5.22 -10.00 -6.87
C LEU A 6 4.16 -9.05 -7.42
N ALA A 7 3.47 -9.44 -8.49
CA ALA A 7 2.37 -8.66 -9.05
C ALA A 7 1.24 -8.45 -8.03
N ILE A 8 0.85 -9.49 -7.29
CA ILE A 8 -0.16 -9.38 -6.22
C ILE A 8 0.30 -8.42 -5.13
N LEU A 9 1.54 -8.53 -4.65
CA LEU A 9 2.08 -7.64 -3.63
C LEU A 9 2.09 -6.17 -4.09
N VAL A 10 2.50 -5.90 -5.33
CA VAL A 10 2.51 -4.55 -5.91
C VAL A 10 1.09 -4.01 -6.09
N LEU A 11 0.14 -4.83 -6.56
CA LEU A 11 -1.27 -4.44 -6.71
C LEU A 11 -1.92 -4.12 -5.36
N ILE A 12 -1.66 -4.94 -4.33
CA ILE A 12 -2.09 -4.66 -2.95
C ILE A 12 -1.47 -3.34 -2.47
N GLY A 13 -0.17 -3.15 -2.74
CA GLY A 13 0.56 -1.92 -2.44
C GLY A 13 -0.09 -0.67 -3.03
N GLY A 14 -0.37 -0.72 -4.33
CA GLY A 14 -1.05 0.34 -5.07
C GLY A 14 -2.48 0.58 -4.58
N PHE A 15 -3.24 -0.49 -4.31
CA PHE A 15 -4.61 -0.39 -3.79
C PHE A 15 -4.66 0.36 -2.46
N PHE A 16 -3.83 -0.02 -1.48
CA PHE A 16 -3.80 0.67 -0.18
C PHE A 16 -3.30 2.10 -0.29
N THR A 17 -2.35 2.37 -1.19
CA THR A 17 -1.88 3.74 -1.47
C THR A 17 -3.01 4.59 -2.02
N LEU A 18 -3.73 4.11 -3.03
CA LEU A 18 -4.85 4.80 -3.65
C LEU A 18 -5.98 5.05 -2.64
N VAL A 19 -6.40 4.02 -1.91
CA VAL A 19 -7.48 4.14 -0.90
C VAL A 19 -7.06 5.08 0.23
N GLY A 20 -5.81 5.01 0.71
CA GLY A 20 -5.33 5.88 1.76
C GLY A 20 -5.24 7.36 1.34
N SER A 21 -4.79 7.64 0.11
CA SER A 21 -4.81 8.99 -0.47
C SER A 21 -6.24 9.50 -0.69
N LEU A 22 -7.16 8.63 -1.14
CA LEU A 22 -8.56 8.98 -1.29
C LEU A 22 -9.22 9.29 0.06
N GLY A 23 -8.90 8.51 1.09
CA GLY A 23 -9.34 8.73 2.46
C GLY A 23 -8.83 10.07 3.02
N LEU A 24 -7.57 10.42 2.75
CA LEU A 24 -7.01 11.72 3.13
C LEU A 24 -7.74 12.89 2.45
N LEU A 25 -8.18 12.71 1.20
CA LEU A 25 -8.89 13.75 0.45
C LEU A 25 -10.36 13.89 0.87
N ARG A 26 -11.07 12.77 1.13
CA ARG A 26 -12.54 12.75 1.21
C ARG A 26 -13.12 12.62 2.62
N LEU A 27 -12.36 12.17 3.61
CA LEU A 27 -12.92 11.93 4.95
C LEU A 27 -13.18 13.25 5.69
N PRO A 28 -14.27 13.33 6.48
CA PRO A 28 -14.78 14.60 7.01
C PRO A 28 -14.00 15.16 8.21
N ASP A 29 -13.36 14.29 9.00
CA ASP A 29 -12.68 14.66 10.24
C ASP A 29 -11.17 14.42 10.17
N PHE A 30 -10.37 15.19 10.92
CA PHE A 30 -8.92 15.09 10.96
C PHE A 30 -8.43 13.68 11.34
N TYR A 31 -8.99 13.06 12.39
CA TYR A 31 -8.58 11.73 12.82
C TYR A 31 -8.93 10.68 11.78
N MET A 32 -10.12 10.79 11.18
CA MET A 32 -10.52 9.92 10.07
C MET A 32 -9.58 10.05 8.88
N ARG A 33 -9.21 11.27 8.52
CA ARG A 33 -8.24 11.55 7.44
C ARG A 33 -6.87 10.98 7.75
N LEU A 34 -6.42 10.98 9.01
CA LEU A 34 -5.11 10.44 9.41
C LEU A 34 -5.05 8.90 9.34
N HIS A 35 -6.16 8.20 9.53
CA HIS A 35 -6.24 6.75 9.35
C HIS A 35 -6.02 6.29 7.89
N GLY A 36 -6.30 7.15 6.90
CA GLY A 36 -6.08 6.83 5.49
C GLY A 36 -4.58 6.67 5.16
N PRO A 37 -3.76 7.72 5.29
CA PRO A 37 -2.32 7.68 5.03
C PRO A 37 -1.57 6.65 5.84
N THR A 38 -1.95 6.42 7.11
CA THR A 38 -1.29 5.40 7.94
C THR A 38 -1.47 3.98 7.41
N LYS A 39 -2.62 3.66 6.78
CA LYS A 39 -2.82 2.38 6.09
C LYS A 39 -2.04 2.33 4.77
N ALA A 40 -1.99 3.43 4.03
CA ALA A 40 -1.20 3.53 2.80
C ALA A 40 0.29 3.29 3.04
N THR A 41 0.87 3.88 4.09
CA THR A 41 2.30 3.69 4.39
C THR A 41 2.57 2.31 4.99
N THR A 42 1.75 1.84 5.93
CA THR A 42 2.04 0.56 6.61
C THR A 42 1.78 -0.65 5.70
N LEU A 43 0.58 -0.75 5.11
CA LEU A 43 0.22 -1.89 4.27
C LEU A 43 0.62 -1.67 2.81
N GLY A 44 0.46 -0.45 2.30
CA GLY A 44 0.77 -0.14 0.91
C GLY A 44 2.28 -0.18 0.63
N VAL A 45 3.04 0.74 1.26
CA VAL A 45 4.50 0.78 1.10
C VAL A 45 5.14 -0.50 1.65
N GLY A 46 4.63 -1.06 2.76
CA GLY A 46 5.10 -2.34 3.30
C GLY A 46 5.03 -3.49 2.29
N ALA A 47 3.90 -3.66 1.58
CA ALA A 47 3.77 -4.70 0.55
C ALA A 47 4.73 -4.49 -0.64
N ILE A 48 4.92 -3.24 -1.07
CA ILE A 48 5.87 -2.89 -2.14
C ILE A 48 7.32 -3.19 -1.71
N LEU A 49 7.69 -2.87 -0.47
CA LEU A 49 9.01 -3.17 0.06
C LEU A 49 9.27 -4.68 0.15
N ILE A 50 8.28 -5.47 0.56
CA ILE A 50 8.39 -6.93 0.58
C ILE A 50 8.57 -7.47 -0.85
N ALA A 51 7.79 -6.98 -1.81
CA ALA A 51 7.94 -7.36 -3.21
C ALA A 51 9.34 -7.02 -3.73
N SER A 52 9.82 -5.81 -3.45
CA SER A 52 11.17 -5.36 -3.82
C SER A 52 12.23 -6.26 -3.20
N ALA A 53 12.15 -6.55 -1.90
CA ALA A 53 13.10 -7.41 -1.22
C ALA A 53 13.14 -8.81 -1.84
N ILE A 54 11.99 -9.42 -2.12
CA ILE A 54 11.91 -10.75 -2.74
C ILE A 54 12.49 -10.72 -4.17
N TYR A 55 12.15 -9.72 -4.98
CA TYR A 55 12.62 -9.62 -6.37
C TYR A 55 14.14 -9.45 -6.47
N PHE A 56 14.76 -8.69 -5.57
CA PHE A 56 16.21 -8.45 -5.59
C PHE A 56 17.04 -9.46 -4.80
N SER A 57 16.41 -10.34 -4.02
CA SER A 57 17.12 -11.38 -3.25
C SER A 57 17.21 -12.73 -3.99
N LEU A 58 16.59 -12.84 -5.16
CA LEU A 58 16.54 -14.03 -6.01
C LEU A 58 17.14 -13.72 -7.38
#